data_AF-A0A7Z9HWX5-F1
#
_entry.id   AF-A0A7Z9HWX5-F1
#
_cell.length_a   1.000
_cell.length_b   1.000
_cell.length_c   1.000
_cell.angle_alpha   90.00
_cell.angle_beta   90.00
_cell.angle_gamma   90.00
#
_symmetry.space_group_name_H-M   'P 1'
#
loop_
_entity.id
_entity.type
_entity.pdbx_description
1 polymer ?
#
loop_
_entity_poly.entity_id
_entity_poly.type
_entity_poly.pdbx_seq_one_letter_code
_entity_poly.pdbx_strand_id
1 'polypeptide(L)'
;MKEDLFVGNTLLHLSVAFTEDSFFEFLIDSGADVNAGNRFQGLTPLLAYFVPIHDEVDYLLKICGAVPTRQRAAPDRLVRLVEAGADPTLNLVDGMTLTHTAALYATSSAEMQTAAQLGDINALDQDGRSPLAYALENENRIAVDWLLE
;
A
#
# COMPACT_ATOMS: atom_id res chain seq x y z
N MET A 1 -16.48 8.90 -9.66
CA MET A 1 -16.23 7.51 -9.21
C MET A 1 -14.84 7.33 -8.58
N LYS A 2 -14.20 8.37 -8.02
CA LYS A 2 -12.99 8.21 -7.17
C LYS A 2 -13.31 8.14 -5.67
N GLU A 3 -14.55 8.49 -5.29
CA GLU A 3 -14.99 8.67 -3.89
C GLU A 3 -15.25 7.35 -3.15
N ASP A 4 -15.29 6.21 -3.85
CA ASP A 4 -15.67 4.93 -3.24
C ASP A 4 -14.46 4.10 -2.74
N LEU A 5 -13.23 4.43 -3.16
CA LEU A 5 -11.99 3.67 -2.87
C LEU A 5 -11.67 3.53 -1.38
N PHE A 6 -12.16 4.43 -0.53
CA PHE A 6 -11.79 4.54 0.87
C PHE A 6 -12.90 4.12 1.83
N VAL A 7 -14.06 3.70 1.30
CA VAL A 7 -15.19 3.29 2.13
C VAL A 7 -14.80 2.07 2.97
N GLY A 8 -14.86 2.24 4.29
CA GLY A 8 -14.52 1.18 5.24
C GLY A 8 -13.04 1.08 5.60
N ASN A 9 -12.20 2.05 5.21
CA ASN A 9 -10.83 2.12 5.70
C ASN A 9 -10.78 2.23 7.23
N THR A 10 -9.88 1.48 7.85
CA THR A 10 -9.55 1.62 9.27
C THR A 10 -8.49 2.70 9.48
N LEU A 11 -8.24 3.11 10.73
CA LEU A 11 -7.14 4.03 11.04
C LEU A 11 -5.78 3.49 10.56
N LEU A 12 -5.59 2.17 10.54
CA LEU A 12 -4.35 1.54 10.09
C LEU A 12 -4.16 1.63 8.57
N HIS A 13 -5.24 1.66 7.77
CA HIS A 13 -5.13 1.93 6.32
C HIS A 13 -4.61 3.33 6.03
N LEU A 14 -4.91 4.27 6.91
CA LEU A 14 -4.62 5.68 6.72
C LEU A 14 -3.27 6.03 7.35
N SER A 15 -2.85 5.28 8.37
CA SER A 15 -1.58 5.54 9.04
C SER A 15 -0.36 5.21 8.19
N VAL A 16 -0.46 4.23 7.28
CA VAL A 16 0.66 3.85 6.40
C VAL A 16 1.10 4.98 5.47
N ALA A 17 0.22 5.94 5.21
CA ALA A 17 0.47 7.12 4.41
C ALA A 17 1.24 8.24 5.15
N PHE A 18 1.39 8.19 6.48
CA PHE A 18 1.98 9.28 7.28
C PHE A 18 3.48 9.14 7.46
N THR A 19 4.27 10.22 7.46
CA THR A 19 5.71 10.09 7.79
C THR A 19 5.97 9.76 9.26
N GLU A 20 5.05 10.11 10.17
CA GLU A 20 5.24 9.93 11.61
C GLU A 20 4.94 8.48 12.04
N ASP A 21 5.97 7.78 12.52
CA ASP A 21 5.86 6.38 12.95
C ASP A 21 5.06 6.21 14.24
N SER A 22 5.01 7.23 15.11
CA SER A 22 4.41 7.10 16.45
C SER A 22 2.94 6.70 16.42
N PHE A 23 2.16 7.26 15.49
CA PHE A 23 0.74 6.92 15.34
C PHE A 23 0.55 5.53 14.71
N PHE A 24 1.40 5.19 13.75
CA PHE A 24 1.42 3.87 13.13
C PHE A 24 1.74 2.78 14.15
N GLU A 25 2.83 2.93 14.91
CA GLU A 25 3.23 1.98 15.96
C GLU A 25 2.19 1.88 17.06
N PHE A 26 1.60 3.00 17.50
CA PHE A 26 0.52 2.98 18.49
C PHE A 26 -0.66 2.09 18.04
N LEU A 27 -1.03 2.13 16.75
CA LEU A 27 -2.10 1.29 16.23
C LEU A 27 -1.71 -0.19 16.20
N ILE A 28 -0.47 -0.52 15.81
CA ILE A 28 0.05 -1.88 15.84
C ILE A 28 0.05 -2.43 17.28
N ASP A 29 0.60 -1.67 18.23
CA ASP A 29 0.71 -2.07 19.64
C ASP A 29 -0.65 -2.18 20.32
N SER A 30 -1.65 -1.40 19.85
CA SER A 30 -3.03 -1.49 20.33
C SER A 30 -3.81 -2.69 19.77
N GLY A 31 -3.18 -3.50 18.90
CA GLY A 31 -3.81 -4.67 18.29
C GLY A 31 -4.80 -4.33 17.18
N ALA A 32 -4.55 -3.25 16.43
CA ALA A 32 -5.31 -2.97 15.22
C ALA A 32 -5.21 -4.15 14.24
N ASP A 33 -6.31 -4.48 13.57
CA ASP A 33 -6.32 -5.56 12.58
C ASP A 33 -5.51 -5.16 11.34
N VAL A 34 -4.32 -5.76 11.22
CA VAL A 34 -3.35 -5.57 10.12
C VAL A 34 -3.82 -6.14 8.80
N ASN A 35 -4.83 -7.01 8.79
CA ASN A 35 -5.39 -7.66 7.61
C ASN A 35 -6.80 -7.17 7.28
N ALA A 36 -7.29 -6.13 7.97
CA ALA A 36 -8.61 -5.57 7.71
C ALA A 36 -8.72 -5.13 6.25
N GLY A 37 -9.63 -5.74 5.49
CA GLY A 37 -9.96 -5.28 4.14
C GLY A 37 -11.01 -4.17 4.19
N ASN A 38 -10.82 -3.09 3.43
CA ASN A 38 -11.86 -2.09 3.26
C ASN A 38 -13.07 -2.64 2.48
N ARG A 39 -14.19 -1.90 2.49
CA ARG A 39 -15.45 -2.41 1.93
C ARG A 39 -15.53 -2.35 0.41
N PHE A 40 -14.69 -1.55 -0.22
CA PHE A 40 -14.79 -1.30 -1.65
C PHE A 40 -14.00 -2.31 -2.47
N GLN A 41 -12.74 -2.54 -2.11
CA GLN A 41 -11.80 -3.37 -2.87
C GLN A 41 -11.13 -4.46 -2.02
N GLY A 42 -11.48 -4.58 -0.73
CA GLY A 42 -10.70 -5.43 0.17
C GLY A 42 -9.28 -4.91 0.36
N LEU A 43 -9.04 -3.62 0.14
CA LEU A 43 -7.75 -2.98 0.34
C LEU A 43 -7.31 -3.25 1.79
N THR A 44 -6.15 -3.85 1.99
CA THR A 44 -5.57 -4.04 3.33
C THR A 44 -4.62 -2.89 3.66
N PRO A 45 -4.24 -2.68 4.94
CA PRO A 45 -3.22 -1.70 5.29
C PRO A 45 -1.90 -1.89 4.53
N LEU A 46 -1.52 -3.13 4.25
CA LEU A 46 -0.30 -3.44 3.49
C LEU A 46 -0.39 -2.95 2.04
N LEU A 47 -1.52 -3.17 1.38
CA LEU A 47 -1.77 -2.68 0.01
C LEU A 47 -1.96 -1.16 -0.03
N ALA A 48 -2.56 -0.57 1.02
CA ALA A 48 -2.83 0.86 1.12
C ALA A 48 -1.55 1.73 1.11
N TYR A 49 -0.39 1.18 1.46
CA TYR A 49 0.90 1.88 1.42
C TYR A 49 1.20 2.48 0.03
N PHE A 50 0.86 1.75 -1.03
CA PHE A 50 1.12 2.16 -2.41
C PHE A 50 0.03 3.07 -2.97
N VAL A 51 -1.18 3.03 -2.43
CA VAL A 51 -2.30 3.80 -2.96
C VAL A 51 -2.06 5.30 -2.73
N PRO A 52 -2.22 6.16 -3.76
CA PRO A 52 -2.02 7.60 -3.61
C PRO A 52 -2.88 8.21 -2.50
N ILE A 53 -2.26 9.07 -1.71
CA ILE A 53 -2.91 9.86 -0.66
C ILE A 53 -3.73 10.96 -1.34
N HIS A 54 -5.05 10.98 -1.10
CA HIS A 54 -5.94 12.04 -1.55
C HIS A 54 -6.30 13.00 -0.42
N ASP A 55 -6.84 14.18 -0.76
CA ASP A 55 -7.13 15.30 0.16
C ASP A 55 -8.02 14.92 1.37
N GLU A 56 -8.71 13.78 1.33
CA GLU A 56 -9.51 13.23 2.44
C GLU A 56 -8.67 12.88 3.69
N VAL A 57 -7.39 12.60 3.50
CA VAL A 57 -6.45 12.29 4.58
C VAL A 57 -6.12 13.52 5.44
N ASP A 58 -6.28 14.74 4.89
CA ASP A 58 -6.04 16.00 5.60
C ASP A 58 -6.96 16.19 6.81
N TYR A 59 -8.18 15.66 6.76
CA TYR A 59 -9.13 15.75 7.88
C TYR A 59 -8.69 14.92 9.08
N LEU A 60 -8.13 13.72 8.84
CA LEU A 60 -7.59 12.86 9.90
C LEU A 60 -6.26 13.38 10.43
N LEU A 61 -5.39 13.88 9.56
CA LEU A 61 -4.15 14.56 9.94
C LEU A 61 -4.42 15.66 10.98
N LYS A 62 -5.48 16.44 10.76
CA LYS A 62 -5.91 17.47 11.70
C LYS A 62 -6.37 16.92 13.07
N ILE A 63 -7.05 15.77 13.09
CA ILE A 63 -7.54 15.15 14.34
C ILE A 63 -6.40 14.50 15.12
N CYS A 64 -5.45 13.88 14.42
CA CYS A 64 -4.30 13.19 15.00
C CYS A 64 -3.16 14.13 15.41
N GLY A 65 -3.27 15.43 15.12
CA GLY A 65 -2.20 16.41 15.36
C GLY A 65 -0.98 16.21 14.45
N ALA A 66 -1.13 15.44 13.37
CA ALA A 66 -0.08 15.16 12.41
C ALA A 66 -0.03 16.26 11.33
N VAL A 67 1.17 16.59 10.86
CA VAL A 67 1.35 17.54 9.76
C VAL A 67 1.14 16.78 8.45
N PRO A 68 0.27 17.26 7.53
CA PRO A 68 0.19 16.70 6.19
C PRO A 68 1.56 16.80 5.51
N THR A 69 2.23 15.68 5.34
CA THR A 69 3.40 15.59 4.46
C THR A 69 2.97 14.85 3.21
N ARG A 70 3.37 15.36 2.03
CA ARG A 70 3.17 14.64 0.75
C ARG A 70 4.22 13.54 0.55
N GLN A 71 5.06 13.30 1.55
CA GLN A 71 6.14 12.32 1.49
C GLN A 71 5.60 10.98 1.95
N ARG A 72 5.76 9.95 1.12
CA ARG A 72 5.42 8.58 1.52
C ARG A 72 6.37 8.12 2.63
N ALA A 73 5.86 7.32 3.54
CA ALA A 73 6.67 6.70 4.60
C ALA A 73 7.74 5.77 4.04
N ALA A 74 8.77 5.50 4.85
CA ALA A 74 9.85 4.60 4.46
C ALA A 74 9.32 3.17 4.14
N PRO A 75 9.95 2.44 3.21
CA PRO A 75 9.59 1.07 2.87
C PRO A 75 9.63 0.11 4.05
N ASP A 76 10.42 0.41 5.09
CA ASP A 76 10.49 -0.33 6.36
C ASP A 76 9.10 -0.51 7.00
N ARG A 77 8.14 0.37 6.69
CA ARG A 77 6.77 0.22 7.17
C ARG A 77 6.04 -0.99 6.58
N LEU A 78 6.33 -1.36 5.33
CA LEU A 78 5.80 -2.60 4.73
C LEU A 78 6.33 -3.82 5.49
N VAL A 79 7.63 -3.83 5.80
CA VAL A 79 8.28 -4.89 6.57
C VAL A 79 7.65 -4.98 7.95
N ARG A 80 7.48 -3.83 8.62
CA ARG A 80 6.90 -3.74 9.96
C ARG A 80 5.45 -4.25 10.02
N LEU A 81 4.63 -3.99 9.00
CA LEU A 81 3.29 -4.56 8.88
C LEU A 81 3.31 -6.08 8.80
N VAL A 82 4.20 -6.64 7.97
CA VAL A 82 4.34 -8.10 7.83
C VAL A 82 4.86 -8.73 9.12
N GLU A 83 5.81 -8.10 9.81
CA GLU A 83 6.27 -8.51 11.15
C GLU A 83 5.14 -8.48 12.19
N ALA A 84 4.18 -7.56 12.05
CA ALA A 84 2.97 -7.48 12.87
C ALA A 84 1.88 -8.49 12.46
N GLY A 85 2.13 -9.33 11.44
CA GLY A 85 1.20 -10.37 10.98
C GLY A 85 0.35 -10.01 9.76
N ALA A 86 0.70 -8.94 9.03
CA ALA A 86 0.05 -8.66 7.76
C ALA A 86 0.37 -9.77 6.73
N ASP A 87 -0.64 -10.25 6.04
CA ASP A 87 -0.53 -11.29 5.02
C ASP A 87 -0.32 -10.65 3.64
N PRO A 88 0.88 -10.79 3.04
CA PRO A 88 1.19 -10.20 1.73
C PRO A 88 0.51 -10.92 0.55
N THR A 89 -0.15 -12.06 0.80
CA THR A 89 -0.86 -12.82 -0.24
C THR A 89 -2.27 -12.29 -0.50
N LEU A 90 -2.80 -11.47 0.41
CA LEU A 90 -4.09 -10.81 0.22
C LEU A 90 -4.03 -9.85 -0.97
N ASN A 91 -5.11 -9.84 -1.74
CA ASN A 91 -5.24 -9.07 -2.96
C ASN A 91 -6.53 -8.26 -2.97
N LEU A 92 -6.56 -7.26 -3.87
CA LEU A 92 -7.76 -6.51 -4.16
C LEU A 92 -8.82 -7.40 -4.83
N VAL A 93 -10.05 -6.91 -4.89
CA VAL A 93 -11.18 -7.63 -5.50
C VAL A 93 -10.93 -8.09 -6.94
N ASP A 94 -10.09 -7.40 -7.71
CA ASP A 94 -9.67 -7.74 -9.07
C ASP A 94 -8.47 -8.70 -9.14
N GLY A 95 -7.96 -9.17 -7.99
CA GLY A 95 -6.81 -10.04 -7.89
C GLY A 95 -5.47 -9.31 -7.86
N MET A 96 -5.44 -7.98 -7.87
CA MET A 96 -4.18 -7.22 -7.76
C MET A 96 -3.51 -7.46 -6.40
N THR A 97 -2.28 -7.95 -6.43
CA THR A 97 -1.44 -8.23 -5.25
C THR A 97 -0.60 -7.01 -4.83
N LEU A 98 0.16 -7.16 -3.73
CA LEU A 98 1.14 -6.17 -3.29
C LEU A 98 2.07 -5.72 -4.43
N THR A 99 2.61 -6.67 -5.18
CA THR A 99 3.55 -6.36 -6.26
C THR A 99 2.89 -5.67 -7.45
N HIS A 100 1.61 -5.94 -7.74
CA HIS A 100 0.85 -5.17 -8.72
C HIS A 100 0.71 -3.71 -8.29
N THR A 101 0.30 -3.47 -7.04
CA THR A 101 0.14 -2.09 -6.53
C THR A 101 1.46 -1.34 -6.46
N ALA A 102 2.56 -2.03 -6.13
CA ALA A 102 3.91 -1.47 -6.16
C ALA A 102 4.36 -1.13 -7.59
N ALA A 103 4.16 -2.03 -8.54
CA ALA A 103 4.49 -1.78 -9.94
C ALA A 103 3.74 -0.54 -10.50
N LEU A 104 2.52 -0.32 -10.02
CA LEU A 104 1.69 0.80 -10.40
C LEU A 104 2.12 2.13 -9.76
N TYR A 105 2.46 2.12 -8.46
CA TYR A 105 2.57 3.35 -7.67
C TYR A 105 3.89 3.56 -6.91
N ALA A 106 4.84 2.61 -6.95
CA ALA A 106 6.13 2.78 -6.28
C ALA A 106 6.88 3.99 -6.83
N THR A 107 7.43 4.79 -5.93
CA THR A 107 8.16 6.03 -6.25
C THR A 107 9.67 5.90 -6.09
N SER A 108 10.14 4.76 -5.59
CA SER A 108 11.57 4.46 -5.41
C SER A 108 11.86 2.98 -5.65
N SER A 109 13.10 2.66 -6.03
CA SER A 109 13.55 1.27 -6.19
C SER A 109 13.48 0.49 -4.89
N ALA A 110 13.64 1.15 -3.74
CA ALA A 110 13.53 0.52 -2.43
C ALA A 110 12.10 0.04 -2.16
N GLU A 111 11.09 0.86 -2.47
CA GLU A 111 9.69 0.47 -2.37
C GLU A 111 9.36 -0.75 -3.25
N MET A 112 9.83 -0.73 -4.50
CA MET A 112 9.63 -1.84 -5.43
C MET A 112 10.33 -3.11 -4.94
N GLN A 113 11.59 -2.99 -4.49
CA GLN A 113 12.37 -4.09 -3.94
C GLN A 113 11.68 -4.72 -2.73
N THR A 114 11.23 -3.92 -1.77
CA THR A 114 10.54 -4.43 -0.57
C THR A 114 9.25 -5.14 -0.96
N ALA A 115 8.42 -4.57 -1.83
CA ALA A 115 7.20 -5.22 -2.28
C ALA A 115 7.45 -6.56 -2.98
N ALA A 116 8.51 -6.65 -3.77
CA ALA A 116 8.88 -7.87 -4.47
C ALA A 116 9.54 -8.92 -3.57
N GLN A 117 10.17 -8.53 -2.46
CA GLN A 117 10.64 -9.46 -1.45
C GLN A 117 9.49 -10.05 -0.63
N LEU A 118 8.41 -9.27 -0.44
CA LEU A 118 7.25 -9.67 0.34
C LEU A 118 6.18 -10.40 -0.50
N GLY A 119 6.09 -10.10 -1.79
CA GLY A 119 5.06 -10.62 -2.70
C GLY A 119 5.62 -11.35 -3.93
N ASP A 120 4.72 -11.92 -4.74
CA ASP A 120 5.08 -12.60 -5.98
C ASP A 120 5.14 -11.62 -7.17
N ILE A 121 6.35 -11.46 -7.73
CA ILE A 121 6.63 -10.61 -8.90
C ILE A 121 5.97 -11.09 -10.20
N ASN A 122 5.58 -12.37 -10.25
CA ASN A 122 4.95 -13.00 -11.41
C ASN A 122 3.47 -13.30 -11.19
N ALA A 123 2.88 -12.80 -10.10
CA ALA A 123 1.46 -12.98 -9.83
C ALA A 123 0.64 -12.49 -11.03
N LEU A 124 -0.50 -13.14 -11.28
CA LEU A 124 -1.46 -12.71 -12.28
C LEU A 124 -2.74 -12.27 -11.58
N ASP A 125 -3.27 -11.13 -11.98
CA ASP A 125 -4.61 -10.68 -11.56
C ASP A 125 -5.72 -11.51 -12.26
N GLN A 126 -6.98 -11.13 -12.05
CA GLN A 126 -8.12 -11.82 -12.67
C GLN A 126 -8.20 -11.67 -14.19
N ASP A 127 -7.59 -10.62 -14.75
CA ASP A 127 -7.48 -10.39 -16.19
C ASP A 127 -6.26 -11.08 -16.80
N GLY A 128 -5.43 -11.74 -16.00
CA GLY A 128 -4.19 -12.39 -16.43
C GLY A 128 -3.03 -11.42 -16.67
N ARG A 129 -3.10 -10.20 -16.12
CA ARG A 129 -2.01 -9.22 -16.16
C ARG A 129 -1.03 -9.46 -15.03
N SER A 130 0.25 -9.21 -15.30
CA SER A 130 1.32 -9.28 -14.29
C SER A 130 1.69 -7.89 -13.76
N PRO A 131 2.44 -7.80 -12.64
CA PRO A 131 2.99 -6.53 -12.17
C PRO A 131 3.78 -5.79 -13.27
N LEU A 132 4.55 -6.50 -14.09
CA LEU A 132 5.29 -5.90 -15.20
C LEU A 132 4.35 -5.28 -16.25
N ALA A 133 3.20 -5.89 -16.53
CA ALA A 133 2.22 -5.32 -17.44
C ALA A 133 1.70 -3.98 -16.92
N TYR A 134 1.37 -3.89 -15.62
CA TYR A 134 0.96 -2.64 -14.98
C TYR A 134 2.05 -1.57 -15.01
N ALA A 135 3.31 -1.94 -14.74
CA ALA A 135 4.45 -1.02 -14.78
C ALA A 135 4.64 -0.41 -16.18
N LEU A 136 4.51 -1.22 -17.23
CA LEU A 136 4.61 -0.79 -18.62
C LEU A 136 3.43 0.10 -19.03
N GLU A 137 2.19 -0.30 -18.70
CA GLU A 137 0.98 0.47 -19.00
C GLU A 137 0.99 1.86 -18.35
N ASN A 138 1.66 2.02 -17.19
CA ASN A 138 1.73 3.27 -16.44
C ASN A 138 3.08 4.00 -16.57
N GLU A 139 3.96 3.53 -17.46
CA GLU A 139 5.28 4.11 -17.69
C GLU A 139 6.13 4.24 -16.42
N ASN A 140 5.92 3.38 -15.42
CA ASN A 140 6.68 3.39 -14.17
C ASN A 140 8.06 2.76 -14.39
N ARG A 141 9.00 3.57 -14.88
CA ARG A 141 10.37 3.11 -15.20
C ARG A 141 11.07 2.45 -14.03
N ILE A 142 10.86 2.93 -12.81
CA ILE A 142 11.46 2.35 -11.60
C ILE A 142 11.03 0.89 -11.44
N ALA A 143 9.73 0.63 -11.62
CA ALA A 143 9.19 -0.72 -11.54
C ALA A 143 9.61 -1.57 -12.75
N VAL A 144 9.64 -1.01 -13.96
CA VAL A 144 10.09 -1.73 -15.17
C VAL A 144 11.54 -2.18 -15.04
N ASP A 145 12.44 -1.26 -14.67
CA ASP A 145 13.86 -1.56 -14.53
C ASP A 145 14.07 -2.66 -13.48
N TRP A 146 13.40 -2.57 -12.34
CA TRP A 146 13.53 -3.55 -11.26
C TRP A 146 12.93 -4.93 -11.62
N LEU A 147 11.80 -4.98 -12.32
CA LEU A 147 11.13 -6.23 -12.70
C LEU A 147 11.78 -6.96 -13.89
N LEU A 148 12.73 -6.33 -14.59
CA LEU A 148 13.46 -6.91 -15.72
C LEU A 148 14.89 -7.35 -15.39
N GLU A 149 15.43 -6.93 -14.23
CA GLU A 149 16.72 -7.37 -13.70
C GLU A 149 16.65 -8.79 -13.10
#